data_AF-A0A418B9V6-F1
#
_entry.id   AF-A0A418B9V6-F1
#
_cell.length_a   1.000
_cell.length_b   1.000
_cell.length_c   1.000
_cell.angle_alpha   90.00
_cell.angle_beta   90.00
_cell.angle_gamma   90.00
#
_symmetry.space_group_name_H-M   'P 1'
#
loop_
_entity.id
_entity.type
_entity.pdbx_description
1 polymer ?
#
loop_
_entity_poly.entity_id
_entity_poly.type
_entity_poly.pdbx_seq_one_letter_code
_entity_poly.pdbx_strand_id
1 'polypeptide(L)'
;MRAGMPPRLQPVASVSHAQFPLQEAEELTVLKAIVSRELSLDQLLQLVTSFDAAPVDVLACVLRVRDTSLAVVEAIATWRGFMVRPVPFLWHDVNYLHRMASDADFLSKSTVLHHVLGLKLKRRNPFCTVPGLDAGWMQVPRDDPTAGLSAKTDTNVGVRIHEASMYVLEEEHRMGGPYKPPCTDPRWAYMVQREAEHITQLRFGKAPTSTPS
;
A
#
# COMPACT_ATOMS: atom_id res chain seq x y z
N MET A 1 -24.71 14.42 21.17
CA MET A 1 -23.86 13.53 20.33
C MET A 1 -22.83 14.40 19.62
N ARG A 2 -21.55 14.32 19.99
CA ARG A 2 -20.49 15.10 19.33
C ARG A 2 -20.07 14.36 18.06
N ALA A 3 -20.16 15.05 16.93
CA ALA A 3 -19.61 14.60 15.65
C ALA A 3 -18.12 14.27 15.83
N GLY A 4 -17.72 13.05 15.46
CA GLY A 4 -16.35 12.60 15.51
C GLY A 4 -15.51 13.45 14.57
N MET A 5 -14.65 14.28 15.15
CA MET A 5 -13.64 15.06 14.44
C MET A 5 -12.74 14.09 13.64
N PRO A 6 -12.44 14.36 12.36
CA PRO A 6 -11.45 13.56 11.65
C PRO A 6 -10.12 13.59 12.42
N PRO A 7 -9.36 12.48 12.44
CA PRO A 7 -8.10 12.44 13.17
C PRO A 7 -7.20 13.57 12.68
N ARG A 8 -6.69 14.38 13.63
CA ARG A 8 -5.71 15.42 13.33
C ARG A 8 -4.53 14.75 12.63
N LEU A 9 -4.22 15.21 11.42
CA LEU A 9 -2.95 14.93 10.75
C LEU A 9 -1.85 15.37 11.73
N GLN A 10 -1.15 14.39 12.30
CA GLN A 10 0.00 14.66 13.15
C GLN A 10 1.07 15.40 12.33
N PRO A 11 1.92 16.21 12.97
CA PRO A 11 2.98 16.95 12.29
C PRO A 11 3.83 15.99 11.45
N VAL A 12 4.06 16.36 10.18
CA VAL A 12 4.97 15.64 9.29
C VAL A 12 6.40 15.88 9.78
N ALA A 13 6.89 15.08 10.74
CA ALA A 13 8.33 14.94 10.99
C ALA A 13 8.63 13.81 12.01
N SER A 14 9.31 12.77 11.53
CA SER A 14 10.69 12.48 11.90
C SER A 14 11.34 11.96 10.62
N VAL A 15 11.60 12.90 9.71
CA VAL A 15 12.38 12.65 8.49
C VAL A 15 13.83 12.44 8.94
N SER A 16 14.54 11.48 8.34
CA SER A 16 15.92 11.10 8.66
C SER A 16 16.90 12.23 8.30
N HIS A 17 16.80 13.37 8.97
CA HIS A 17 17.65 14.53 8.70
C HIS A 17 19.13 14.14 8.88
N ALA A 18 19.85 14.29 7.77
CA ALA A 18 21.30 14.34 7.66
C ALA A 18 22.04 13.01 7.85
N GLN A 19 22.21 12.29 6.73
CA GLN A 19 23.49 11.59 6.51
C GLN A 19 24.28 12.14 5.32
N PHE A 20 23.64 12.79 4.33
CA PHE A 20 24.35 13.40 3.20
C PHE A 20 23.62 14.65 2.68
N PRO A 21 24.20 15.87 2.79
CA PRO A 21 23.65 17.10 2.21
C PRO A 21 23.39 17.04 0.69
N LEU A 22 23.95 16.02 0.01
CA LEU A 22 23.87 15.81 -1.43
C LEU A 22 22.62 15.03 -1.87
N GLN A 23 21.73 14.60 -0.95
CA GLN A 23 20.58 13.73 -1.26
C GLN A 23 19.21 14.33 -0.89
N GLU A 24 19.14 15.64 -0.62
CA GLU A 24 17.90 16.31 -0.22
C GLU A 24 16.79 16.18 -1.28
N ALA A 25 17.16 16.19 -2.57
CA ALA A 25 16.20 16.07 -3.68
C ALA A 25 15.61 14.66 -3.79
N GLU A 26 16.43 13.62 -3.63
CA GLU A 26 16.03 12.23 -3.64
C GLU A 26 15.21 11.89 -2.40
N GLU A 27 15.62 12.37 -1.23
CA GLU A 27 14.84 12.23 0.01
C GLU A 27 13.46 12.89 -0.12
N LEU A 28 13.40 14.11 -0.66
CA LEU A 28 12.13 14.78 -0.96
C LEU A 28 11.26 13.99 -1.93
N THR A 29 11.87 13.32 -2.91
CA THR A 29 11.16 12.45 -3.85
C THR A 29 10.56 11.24 -3.15
N VAL A 30 11.29 10.62 -2.23
CA VAL A 30 10.77 9.52 -1.38
C VAL A 30 9.60 10.02 -0.54
N LEU A 31 9.73 11.17 0.13
CA LEU A 31 8.67 11.73 0.98
C LEU A 31 7.39 12.01 0.18
N LYS A 32 7.52 12.61 -1.01
CA LYS A 32 6.37 12.86 -1.92
C LYS A 32 5.70 11.56 -2.36
N ALA A 33 6.49 10.54 -2.70
CA ALA A 33 5.96 9.23 -3.09
C ALA A 33 5.19 8.59 -1.93
N ILE A 34 5.76 8.62 -0.71
CA ILE A 34 5.11 8.08 0.50
C ILE A 34 3.79 8.78 0.77
N VAL A 35 3.77 10.12 0.77
CA VAL A 35 2.53 10.90 1.02
C VAL A 35 1.45 10.57 -0.02
N SER A 36 1.84 10.46 -1.30
CA SER A 36 0.91 10.12 -2.38
C SER A 36 0.31 8.72 -2.20
N ARG A 37 1.12 7.77 -1.74
CA ARG A 37 0.68 6.40 -1.46
C ARG A 37 -0.25 6.33 -0.25
N GLU A 38 0.11 6.97 0.86
CA GLU A 38 -0.74 7.00 2.06
C GLU A 38 -2.11 7.61 1.77
N LEU A 39 -2.13 8.73 1.01
CA LEU A 39 -3.38 9.33 0.56
C LEU A 39 -4.21 8.36 -0.30
N SER A 40 -3.57 7.64 -1.21
CA SER A 40 -4.25 6.67 -2.08
C SER A 40 -4.83 5.49 -1.30
N LEU A 41 -4.12 5.01 -0.27
CA LEU A 41 -4.61 3.96 0.63
C LEU A 41 -5.82 4.43 1.44
N ASP A 42 -5.78 5.67 1.97
CA ASP A 42 -6.90 6.24 2.72
C ASP A 42 -8.12 6.49 1.84
N GLN A 43 -7.92 6.97 0.61
CA GLN A 43 -8.99 7.11 -0.38
C GLN A 43 -9.61 5.76 -0.75
N LEU A 44 -8.78 4.74 -0.98
CA LEU A 44 -9.27 3.40 -1.29
C LEU A 44 -10.07 2.84 -0.10
N LEU A 45 -9.58 3.00 1.13
CA LEU A 45 -10.29 2.61 2.35
C LEU A 45 -11.67 3.28 2.44
N GLN A 46 -11.75 4.58 2.19
CA GLN A 46 -13.01 5.32 2.20
C GLN A 46 -13.99 4.79 1.15
N LEU A 47 -13.52 4.62 -0.10
CA LEU A 47 -14.36 4.10 -1.19
C LEU A 47 -14.92 2.71 -0.85
N VAL A 48 -14.06 1.79 -0.42
CA VAL A 48 -14.50 0.40 -0.20
C VAL A 48 -15.29 0.20 1.10
N THR A 49 -15.26 1.16 2.03
CA THR A 49 -16.08 1.15 3.26
C THR A 49 -17.32 2.03 3.18
N SER A 50 -17.55 2.69 2.04
CA SER A 50 -18.81 3.39 1.73
C SER A 50 -19.93 2.39 1.38
N PHE A 51 -19.57 1.25 0.79
CA PHE A 51 -20.45 0.21 0.28
C PHE A 51 -21.38 0.63 -0.88
N ASP A 52 -21.28 1.87 -1.36
CA ASP A 52 -22.05 2.43 -2.48
C ASP A 52 -21.16 3.03 -3.59
N ALA A 53 -19.84 2.97 -3.45
CA ALA A 53 -18.89 3.41 -4.47
C ALA A 53 -19.08 2.70 -5.81
N ALA A 54 -18.98 3.46 -6.91
CA ALA A 54 -19.04 2.89 -8.25
C ALA A 54 -17.81 1.99 -8.51
N PRO A 55 -17.98 0.84 -9.19
CA PRO A 55 -16.86 -0.06 -9.49
C PRO A 55 -15.68 0.61 -10.20
N VAL A 56 -15.95 1.55 -11.10
CA VAL A 56 -14.92 2.30 -11.83
C VAL A 56 -14.03 3.14 -10.91
N ASP A 57 -14.61 3.76 -9.87
CA ASP A 57 -13.86 4.59 -8.92
C ASP A 57 -12.96 3.74 -8.03
N VAL A 58 -13.47 2.57 -7.60
CA VAL A 58 -12.70 1.58 -6.85
C VAL A 58 -11.53 1.08 -7.68
N LEU A 59 -11.76 0.68 -8.95
CA LEU A 59 -10.71 0.21 -9.85
C LEU A 59 -9.66 1.30 -10.11
N ALA A 60 -10.08 2.53 -10.39
CA ALA A 60 -9.17 3.65 -10.59
C ALA A 60 -8.30 3.92 -9.35
N CYS A 61 -8.88 3.82 -8.15
CA CYS A 61 -8.13 4.01 -6.91
C CYS A 61 -7.17 2.84 -6.63
N VAL A 62 -7.52 1.60 -6.98
CA VAL A 62 -6.62 0.43 -6.90
C VAL A 62 -5.40 0.62 -7.81
N LEU A 63 -5.60 1.07 -9.05
CA LEU A 63 -4.50 1.40 -9.97
C LEU A 63 -3.61 2.52 -9.40
N ARG A 64 -4.21 3.54 -8.78
CA ARG A 64 -3.45 4.61 -8.12
C ARG A 64 -2.61 4.09 -6.95
N VAL A 65 -3.15 3.20 -6.11
CA VAL A 65 -2.40 2.56 -5.02
C VAL A 65 -1.22 1.75 -5.59
N ARG A 66 -1.43 1.02 -6.69
CA ARG A 66 -0.37 0.28 -7.39
C ARG A 66 0.74 1.21 -7.87
N ASP A 67 0.40 2.26 -8.60
CA ASP A 67 1.37 3.20 -9.18
C ASP A 67 2.14 3.95 -8.09
N THR A 68 1.45 4.40 -7.04
CA THR A 68 2.09 5.09 -5.92
C THR A 68 2.94 4.14 -5.05
N SER A 69 2.54 2.88 -4.87
CA SER A 69 3.38 1.83 -4.27
C SER A 69 4.67 1.62 -5.08
N LEU A 70 4.56 1.51 -6.40
CA LEU A 70 5.72 1.37 -7.28
C LEU A 70 6.65 2.58 -7.16
N ALA A 71 6.09 3.80 -7.22
CA ALA A 71 6.85 5.04 -7.10
C ALA A 71 7.63 5.15 -5.78
N VAL A 72 7.06 4.66 -4.66
CA VAL A 72 7.78 4.63 -3.38
C VAL A 72 9.01 3.72 -3.46
N VAL A 73 8.86 2.49 -3.96
CA VAL A 73 9.98 1.54 -4.03
C VAL A 73 11.08 2.06 -4.94
N GLU A 74 10.72 2.62 -6.09
CA GLU A 74 11.68 3.21 -7.03
C GLU A 74 12.40 4.43 -6.47
N ALA A 75 11.68 5.30 -5.75
CA ALA A 75 12.28 6.45 -5.09
C ALA A 75 13.27 6.01 -4.00
N ILE A 76 12.90 5.02 -3.17
CA ILE A 76 13.79 4.49 -2.12
C ILE A 76 15.00 3.79 -2.73
N ALA A 77 14.82 3.03 -3.81
CA ALA A 77 15.92 2.38 -4.52
C ALA A 77 16.88 3.42 -5.12
N THR A 78 16.35 4.49 -5.71
CA THR A 78 17.14 5.59 -6.26
C THR A 78 17.91 6.32 -5.15
N TRP A 79 17.24 6.67 -4.06
CA TRP A 79 17.85 7.32 -2.89
C TRP A 79 18.99 6.47 -2.30
N ARG A 80 18.80 5.14 -2.20
CA ARG A 80 19.83 4.20 -1.75
C ARG A 80 20.97 4.00 -2.76
N GLY A 81 20.75 4.26 -4.04
CA GLY A 81 21.71 3.99 -5.12
C GLY A 81 23.04 4.72 -4.97
N PHE A 82 23.07 5.79 -4.18
CA PHE A 82 24.26 6.60 -3.90
C PHE A 82 24.98 6.19 -2.60
N MET A 83 24.48 5.18 -1.87
CA MET A 83 25.00 4.77 -0.58
C MET A 83 25.91 3.55 -0.71
N VAL A 84 27.11 3.63 -0.10
CA VAL A 84 28.00 2.46 0.03
C VAL A 84 27.36 1.37 0.90
N ARG A 85 26.60 1.77 1.92
CA ARG A 85 25.84 0.87 2.79
C ARG A 85 24.40 1.37 2.88
N PRO A 86 23.45 0.79 2.13
CA PRO A 86 22.07 1.24 2.13
C PRO A 86 21.43 1.13 3.51
N VAL A 87 20.85 2.23 4.01
CA VAL A 87 20.11 2.28 5.27
C VAL A 87 18.59 2.21 5.04
N PRO A 88 17.78 1.82 6.04
CA PRO A 88 16.33 1.91 5.94
C PRO A 88 15.86 3.36 5.83
N PHE A 89 14.83 3.60 5.01
CA PHE A 89 14.16 4.90 4.99
C PHE A 89 13.10 4.89 6.09
N LEU A 90 13.27 5.75 7.10
CA LEU A 90 12.36 5.83 8.24
C LEU A 90 11.24 6.84 7.99
N TRP A 91 10.01 6.41 8.20
CA TRP A 91 8.82 7.24 8.17
C TRP A 91 8.07 7.07 9.48
N HIS A 92 8.07 8.12 10.32
CA HIS A 92 7.63 8.05 11.71
C HIS A 92 8.29 6.88 12.46
N ASP A 93 9.63 6.83 12.39
CA ASP A 93 10.48 5.82 13.05
C ASP A 93 10.26 4.36 12.58
N VAL A 94 9.53 4.15 11.50
CA VAL A 94 9.30 2.83 10.90
C VAL A 94 9.98 2.74 9.55
N ASN A 95 10.70 1.65 9.32
CA ASN A 95 11.22 1.30 7.99
C ASN A 95 10.06 1.13 7.00
N TYR A 96 9.83 2.14 6.15
CA TYR A 96 8.62 2.21 5.34
C TYR A 96 8.53 1.06 4.34
N LEU A 97 9.65 0.74 3.68
CA LEU A 97 9.70 -0.34 2.69
C LEU A 97 9.40 -1.71 3.34
N HIS A 98 9.86 -1.93 4.57
CA HIS A 98 9.53 -3.14 5.34
C HIS A 98 8.04 -3.20 5.68
N ARG A 99 7.45 -2.07 6.11
CA ARG A 99 6.03 -1.95 6.44
C ARG A 99 5.11 -2.18 5.23
N MET A 100 5.52 -1.74 4.04
CA MET A 100 4.73 -1.90 2.81
C MET A 100 4.33 -3.35 2.55
N ALA A 101 5.13 -4.32 3.01
CA ALA A 101 4.81 -5.73 2.86
C ALA A 101 3.45 -6.14 3.45
N SER A 102 2.86 -5.38 4.38
CA SER A 102 1.60 -5.74 5.03
C SER A 102 0.64 -4.59 5.33
N ASP A 103 0.99 -3.33 5.07
CA ASP A 103 0.13 -2.17 5.37
C ASP A 103 -1.13 -2.05 4.49
N ALA A 104 -1.20 -2.79 3.38
CA ALA A 104 -2.39 -2.94 2.55
C ALA A 104 -3.25 -4.16 2.94
N ASP A 105 -2.88 -4.92 3.97
CA ASP A 105 -3.55 -6.18 4.33
C ASP A 105 -5.03 -6.00 4.65
N PHE A 106 -5.43 -4.83 5.15
CA PHE A 106 -6.83 -4.51 5.45
C PHE A 106 -7.74 -4.72 4.24
N LEU A 107 -7.24 -4.53 3.01
CA LEU A 107 -7.99 -4.75 1.77
C LEU A 107 -8.44 -6.21 1.60
N SER A 108 -7.73 -7.16 2.20
CA SER A 108 -8.13 -8.59 2.20
C SER A 108 -9.44 -8.87 2.94
N LYS A 109 -9.99 -7.88 3.66
CA LYS A 109 -11.29 -7.95 4.33
C LYS A 109 -12.43 -7.33 3.53
N SER A 110 -12.13 -6.53 2.51
CA SER A 110 -13.15 -5.76 1.80
C SER A 110 -14.00 -6.64 0.87
N THR A 111 -15.30 -6.72 1.14
CA THR A 111 -16.27 -7.41 0.29
C THR A 111 -16.52 -6.63 -1.00
N VAL A 112 -16.63 -5.31 -0.92
CA VAL A 112 -16.80 -4.39 -2.07
C VAL A 112 -15.65 -4.56 -3.06
N LEU A 113 -14.41 -4.48 -2.57
CA LEU A 113 -13.23 -4.61 -3.42
C LEU A 113 -13.19 -5.96 -4.13
N HIS A 114 -13.47 -7.04 -3.41
CA HIS A 114 -13.48 -8.38 -3.99
C HIS A 114 -14.57 -8.56 -5.03
N HIS A 115 -15.74 -7.97 -4.81
CA HIS A 115 -16.83 -7.96 -5.78
C HIS A 115 -16.42 -7.21 -7.05
N VAL A 116 -15.86 -6.00 -6.91
CA VAL A 116 -15.41 -5.18 -8.04
C VAL A 116 -14.30 -5.85 -8.84
N LEU A 117 -13.33 -6.48 -8.18
CA LEU A 117 -12.23 -7.20 -8.85
C LEU A 117 -12.66 -8.58 -9.40
N GLY A 118 -13.80 -9.11 -8.98
CA GLY A 118 -14.22 -10.48 -9.28
C GLY A 118 -13.37 -11.56 -8.60
N LEU A 119 -12.53 -11.20 -7.62
CA LEU A 119 -11.62 -12.10 -6.91
C LEU A 119 -11.17 -11.53 -5.57
N LYS A 120 -10.60 -12.41 -4.73
CA LYS A 120 -10.11 -12.04 -3.40
C LYS A 120 -8.65 -11.58 -3.45
N LEU A 121 -8.37 -10.38 -2.95
CA LEU A 121 -6.99 -9.96 -2.71
C LEU A 121 -6.44 -10.68 -1.48
N LYS A 122 -5.27 -11.27 -1.65
CA LYS A 122 -4.55 -11.89 -0.53
C LYS A 122 -3.80 -10.82 0.26
N ARG A 123 -3.55 -11.11 1.53
CA ARG A 123 -2.58 -10.36 2.34
C ARG A 123 -1.20 -10.42 1.71
N ARG A 124 -0.35 -9.51 2.14
CA ARG A 124 1.00 -9.27 1.65
C ARG A 124 1.05 -8.94 0.17
N ASN A 125 0.26 -7.94 -0.18
CA ASN A 125 0.11 -7.46 -1.55
C ASN A 125 0.18 -5.91 -1.61
N PRO A 126 1.37 -5.31 -1.40
CA PRO A 126 1.55 -3.86 -1.39
C PRO A 126 1.07 -3.14 -2.66
N PHE A 127 1.09 -3.84 -3.79
CA PHE A 127 0.81 -3.30 -5.12
C PHE A 127 -0.64 -3.55 -5.57
N CYS A 128 -1.47 -4.14 -4.70
CA CYS A 128 -2.83 -4.56 -5.02
C CYS A 128 -2.89 -5.34 -6.35
N THR A 129 -1.91 -6.22 -6.56
CA THR A 129 -1.83 -6.99 -7.78
C THR A 129 -2.86 -8.09 -7.77
N VAL A 130 -3.49 -8.29 -8.91
CA VAL A 130 -4.42 -9.38 -9.11
C VAL A 130 -3.63 -10.58 -9.62
N PRO A 131 -3.66 -11.73 -8.91
CA PRO A 131 -3.02 -12.95 -9.39
C PRO A 131 -3.50 -13.29 -10.81
N GLY A 132 -2.59 -13.34 -11.77
CA GLY A 132 -2.87 -13.63 -13.19
C GLY A 132 -3.10 -12.42 -14.11
N LEU A 133 -3.34 -11.22 -13.56
CA LEU A 133 -3.51 -9.98 -14.35
C LEU A 133 -2.22 -9.14 -14.37
N ASP A 134 -1.54 -9.03 -13.23
CA ASP A 134 -0.27 -8.27 -13.12
C ASP A 134 0.97 -9.16 -13.20
N ALA A 135 0.74 -10.45 -13.43
CA ALA A 135 1.76 -11.48 -13.48
C ALA A 135 1.64 -12.31 -14.76
N GLY A 136 1.64 -11.64 -15.92
CA GLY A 136 1.74 -12.33 -17.22
C GLY A 136 2.94 -13.28 -17.32
N TRP A 137 3.93 -13.15 -16.43
CA TRP A 137 5.15 -13.95 -16.37
C TRP A 137 5.21 -14.98 -15.23
N MET A 138 4.17 -15.12 -14.40
CA MET A 138 4.02 -16.35 -13.58
C MET A 138 3.74 -17.59 -14.45
N GLN A 139 3.57 -17.39 -15.77
CA GLN A 139 3.46 -18.42 -16.80
C GLN A 139 4.70 -18.53 -17.72
N VAL A 140 5.77 -17.75 -17.50
CA VAL A 140 7.02 -17.93 -18.26
C VAL A 140 7.80 -19.09 -17.61
N PRO A 141 8.05 -20.20 -18.32
CA PRO A 141 8.88 -21.28 -17.81
C PRO A 141 10.24 -20.73 -17.37
N ARG A 142 10.71 -21.20 -16.22
CA ARG A 142 11.93 -20.78 -15.50
C ARG A 142 13.24 -20.90 -16.30
N ASP A 143 13.17 -21.33 -17.55
CA ASP A 143 14.30 -21.83 -18.34
C ASP A 143 14.72 -20.89 -19.48
N ASP A 144 14.27 -19.63 -19.53
CA ASP A 144 14.82 -18.67 -20.49
C ASP A 144 16.11 -18.03 -19.96
N PRO A 145 17.31 -18.38 -20.50
CA PRO A 145 18.60 -17.90 -20.00
C PRO A 145 18.85 -16.42 -20.32
N THR A 146 17.94 -15.77 -21.06
CA THR A 146 18.07 -14.36 -21.47
C THR A 146 17.37 -13.37 -20.54
N ALA A 147 16.70 -13.82 -19.48
CA ALA A 147 16.05 -12.97 -18.46
C ALA A 147 17.04 -12.27 -17.49
N GLY A 148 18.26 -12.02 -17.95
CA GLY A 148 19.28 -11.27 -17.24
C GLY A 148 19.19 -9.79 -17.59
N LEU A 149 18.77 -8.98 -16.62
CA LEU A 149 19.06 -7.54 -16.51
C LEU A 149 18.70 -6.71 -17.74
N SER A 150 17.41 -6.39 -17.89
CA SER A 150 17.01 -5.29 -18.79
C SER A 150 17.01 -3.97 -18.02
N ALA A 151 17.94 -3.12 -18.41
CA ALA A 151 18.22 -1.82 -17.82
C ALA A 151 17.06 -0.82 -18.01
N LYS A 152 16.69 -0.11 -16.94
CA LYS A 152 16.30 1.32 -16.83
C LYS A 152 15.39 1.98 -17.90
N THR A 153 14.75 1.20 -18.77
CA THR A 153 13.94 1.67 -19.90
C THR A 153 12.69 0.82 -20.14
N ASP A 154 12.46 -0.22 -19.32
CA ASP A 154 11.28 -1.07 -19.47
C ASP A 154 10.01 -0.33 -19.05
N THR A 155 9.23 0.11 -20.03
CA THR A 155 7.91 0.70 -19.83
C THR A 155 6.86 -0.32 -19.37
N ASN A 156 7.23 -1.59 -19.28
CA ASN A 156 6.33 -2.65 -18.84
C ASN A 156 6.11 -2.59 -17.32
N VAL A 157 4.95 -2.10 -16.92
CA VAL A 157 4.53 -1.97 -15.51
C VAL A 157 4.61 -3.32 -14.76
N GLY A 158 4.34 -4.44 -15.43
CA GLY A 158 4.41 -5.77 -14.80
C GLY A 158 5.83 -6.18 -14.39
N VAL A 159 6.84 -5.82 -15.18
CA VAL A 159 8.26 -6.05 -14.86
C VAL A 159 8.68 -5.16 -13.69
N ARG A 160 8.34 -3.88 -13.74
CA ARG A 160 8.65 -2.93 -12.66
C ARG A 160 8.01 -3.32 -11.32
N ILE A 161 6.77 -3.79 -11.34
CA ILE A 161 6.09 -4.31 -10.13
C ILE A 161 6.81 -5.56 -9.60
N HIS A 162 7.31 -6.43 -10.47
CA HIS A 162 8.07 -7.60 -10.05
C HIS A 162 9.36 -7.17 -9.32
N GLU A 163 10.15 -6.31 -9.94
CA GLU A 163 11.39 -5.78 -9.35
C GLU A 163 11.10 -5.09 -8.02
N ALA A 164 10.08 -4.25 -7.96
CA ALA A 164 9.67 -3.59 -6.73
C ALA A 164 9.22 -4.59 -5.65
N SER A 165 8.56 -5.68 -6.03
CA SER A 165 8.20 -6.76 -5.11
C SER A 165 9.45 -7.48 -4.56
N MET A 166 10.46 -7.69 -5.40
CA MET A 166 11.74 -8.25 -4.95
C MET A 166 12.44 -7.33 -3.96
N TYR A 167 12.44 -6.02 -4.20
CA TYR A 167 12.99 -5.03 -3.25
C TYR A 167 12.32 -5.09 -1.86
N VAL A 168 10.99 -5.25 -1.81
CA VAL A 168 10.26 -5.41 -0.53
C VAL A 168 10.64 -6.71 0.18
N LEU A 169 10.77 -7.81 -0.56
CA LEU A 169 11.15 -9.12 -0.01
C LEU A 169 12.59 -9.14 0.52
N GLU A 170 13.52 -8.52 -0.20
CA GLU A 170 14.90 -8.33 0.25
C GLU A 170 14.97 -7.50 1.53
N GLU A 171 14.14 -6.46 1.64
CA GLU A 171 14.04 -5.66 2.84
C GLU A 171 13.52 -6.48 4.04
N GLU A 172 12.49 -7.29 3.86
CA GLU A 172 12.02 -8.22 4.91
C GLU A 172 13.12 -9.19 5.33
N HIS A 173 13.87 -9.75 4.38
CA HIS A 173 15.00 -10.63 4.70
C HIS A 173 16.07 -9.91 5.53
N ARG A 174 16.44 -8.68 5.13
CA ARG A 174 17.40 -7.83 5.85
C ARG A 174 16.96 -7.51 7.28
N MET A 175 15.65 -7.37 7.50
CA MET A 175 15.06 -7.11 8.81
C MET A 175 14.79 -8.39 9.63
N GLY A 176 15.16 -9.56 9.13
CA GLY A 176 15.01 -10.85 9.83
C GLY A 176 13.62 -11.46 9.74
N GLY A 177 12.79 -11.00 8.80
CA GLY A 177 11.49 -11.59 8.50
C GLY A 177 10.36 -10.57 8.29
N PRO A 178 9.09 -11.04 8.31
CA PRO A 178 7.94 -10.19 8.01
C PRO A 178 7.76 -9.05 9.01
N TYR A 179 7.32 -7.90 8.50
CA TYR A 179 7.01 -6.75 9.34
C TYR A 179 5.90 -7.10 10.34
N LYS A 180 6.15 -6.79 11.62
CA LYS A 180 5.20 -6.95 12.72
C LYS A 180 4.87 -5.57 13.27
N PRO A 181 3.67 -5.03 12.99
CA PRO A 181 3.33 -3.71 13.51
C PRO A 181 3.27 -3.74 15.05
N PRO A 182 3.69 -2.66 15.73
CA PRO A 182 3.72 -2.60 17.20
C PRO A 182 2.31 -2.58 17.83
N CYS A 183 1.30 -2.18 17.07
CA CYS A 183 -0.11 -2.23 17.43
C CYS A 183 -0.94 -2.74 16.25
N THR A 184 -2.23 -3.02 16.47
CA THR A 184 -3.14 -3.35 15.36
C THR A 184 -3.22 -2.17 14.41
N ASP A 185 -2.95 -2.42 13.12
CA ASP A 185 -3.06 -1.41 12.07
C ASP A 185 -4.44 -0.72 12.12
N PRO A 186 -4.50 0.63 12.21
CA PRO A 186 -5.76 1.36 12.34
C PRO A 186 -6.68 1.16 11.14
N ARG A 187 -6.15 1.02 9.91
CA ARG A 187 -6.94 0.75 8.71
C ARG A 187 -7.55 -0.64 8.77
N TRP A 188 -6.81 -1.62 9.29
CA TRP A 188 -7.31 -2.98 9.51
C TRP A 188 -8.48 -2.99 10.50
N ALA A 189 -8.30 -2.37 11.67
CA ALA A 189 -9.34 -2.30 12.68
C ALA A 189 -10.61 -1.62 12.15
N TYR A 190 -10.44 -0.48 11.46
CA TYR A 190 -11.54 0.26 10.84
C TYR A 190 -12.28 -0.56 9.77
N MET A 191 -11.55 -1.20 8.86
CA MET A 191 -12.16 -2.06 7.83
C MET A 191 -12.99 -3.19 8.44
N VAL A 192 -12.43 -3.92 9.41
CA VAL A 192 -13.13 -5.03 10.06
C VAL A 192 -14.41 -4.55 10.75
N GLN A 193 -14.35 -3.39 11.42
CA GLN A 193 -15.52 -2.77 12.03
C GLN A 193 -16.59 -2.44 10.98
N ARG A 194 -16.22 -1.75 9.89
CA ARG A 194 -17.16 -1.33 8.83
C ARG A 194 -17.83 -2.52 8.14
N GLU A 195 -17.08 -3.58 7.85
CA GLU A 195 -17.63 -4.82 7.29
C GLU A 195 -18.63 -5.47 8.26
N ALA A 196 -18.31 -5.54 9.56
CA ALA A 196 -19.22 -6.09 10.56
C ALA A 196 -20.53 -5.27 10.69
N GLU A 197 -20.41 -3.94 10.67
CA GLU A 197 -21.57 -3.04 10.65
C GLU A 197 -22.43 -3.25 9.40
N HIS A 198 -21.81 -3.34 8.22
CA HIS A 198 -22.53 -3.54 6.96
C HIS A 198 -23.28 -4.89 6.93
N ILE A 199 -22.62 -5.97 7.33
CA ILE A 199 -23.25 -7.30 7.45
C ILE A 199 -24.43 -7.25 8.43
N THR A 200 -24.28 -6.55 9.54
CA THR A 200 -25.36 -6.38 10.54
C THR A 200 -26.54 -5.62 9.94
N GLN A 201 -26.30 -4.54 9.20
CA GLN A 201 -27.34 -3.77 8.51
C GLN A 201 -28.07 -4.58 7.44
N LEU A 202 -27.36 -5.42 6.67
CA LEU A 202 -27.98 -6.31 5.68
C LEU A 202 -28.86 -7.38 6.34
N ARG A 203 -28.49 -7.88 7.52
CA ARG A 203 -29.23 -8.94 8.22
C ARG A 203 -30.45 -8.43 8.98
N PHE A 204 -30.33 -7.27 9.62
CA PHE A 204 -31.33 -6.77 10.57
C PHE A 204 -31.99 -5.46 10.15
N GLY A 205 -31.63 -4.91 8.97
CA GLY A 205 -32.07 -3.59 8.53
C GLY A 205 -31.26 -2.45 9.18
N LYS A 206 -31.50 -1.22 8.71
CA LYS A 206 -30.88 -0.01 9.29
C LYS A 206 -31.50 0.23 10.66
N ALA A 207 -30.70 0.27 11.73
CA ALA A 207 -31.20 0.64 13.05
C ALA A 207 -31.84 2.04 12.98
N PRO A 208 -33.03 2.25 13.56
CA PRO A 208 -33.66 3.58 13.56
C PRO A 208 -32.74 4.56 14.27
N THR A 209 -32.32 5.61 13.56
CA THR A 209 -31.61 6.74 14.15
C THR A 209 -32.53 7.39 15.16
N SER A 210 -32.25 7.19 16.45
CA SER A 210 -32.90 7.92 17.54
C SER A 210 -32.62 9.41 17.34
N THR A 211 -33.63 10.12 16.85
CA THR A 211 -33.62 11.58 16.79
C THR A 211 -33.77 12.08 18.23
N PRO A 212 -32.81 12.85 18.77
CA PRO A 212 -33.02 13.45 20.07
C PRO A 212 -34.12 14.52 19.92
N SER A 213 -35.19 14.35 20.68
CA SER A 213 -36.23 15.37 20.89
C SER A 213 -35.70 16.49 21.78
#